data_AF-R5W234-F1
#
_entry.id   AF-R5W234-F1
#
_cell.length_a   1.000
_cell.length_b   1.000
_cell.length_c   1.000
_cell.angle_alpha   90.00
_cell.angle_beta   90.00
_cell.angle_gamma   90.00
#
_symmetry.space_group_name_H-M   'P 1'
#
loop_
_entity.id
_entity.type
_entity.pdbx_description
1 polymer ?
#
loop_
_entity_poly.entity_id
_entity_poly.type
_entity_poly.pdbx_seq_one_letter_code
_entity_poly.pdbx_strand_id
1 'polypeptide(L)' 'MKYGIDRNSPDEIRRQQSEKAYKELYARFETMVGLKSPNKKDDTIIRKECRQPACKDRPTGKVHIPVTPKPKRRKMGL' A
#
# COMPACT_ATOMS: atom_id res chain seq x y z
N MET A 1 1.79 -2.53 -21.92
CA MET A 1 0.34 -2.34 -21.66
C MET A 1 0.16 -1.30 -20.56
N LYS A 2 -0.49 -0.15 -20.80
CA LYS A 2 -0.80 0.85 -19.76
C LYS A 2 -2.23 0.61 -19.27
N TYR A 3 -2.42 0.39 -17.97
CA TYR A 3 -3.72 0.07 -17.34
C TYR A 3 -4.44 -1.20 -17.83
N GLY A 4 -3.70 -2.17 -18.37
CA GLY A 4 -4.30 -3.43 -18.86
C GLY A 4 -5.16 -3.29 -20.11
N ILE A 5 -5.10 -2.14 -20.81
CA ILE A 5 -5.80 -1.94 -22.08
C ILE A 5 -4.88 -2.35 -23.23
N ASP A 6 -5.31 -3.35 -23.99
CA ASP A 6 -4.67 -3.79 -25.22
C ASP A 6 -5.14 -2.94 -26.40
N ARG A 7 -4.23 -2.12 -26.92
CA ARG A 7 -4.52 -1.21 -28.05
C ARG A 7 -4.72 -1.94 -29.38
N ASN A 8 -4.21 -3.17 -29.49
CA ASN A 8 -4.30 -3.96 -30.71
C ASN A 8 -5.56 -4.83 -30.74
N SER A 9 -6.30 -4.89 -29.63
CA SER A 9 -7.54 -5.66 -29.54
C SER A 9 -8.69 -4.97 -30.29
N PRO A 10 -9.70 -5.73 -30.76
CA PRO A 10 -10.91 -5.18 -31.37
C PRO A 10 -11.60 -4.11 -30.51
N ASP A 11 -12.28 -3.17 -31.14
CA ASP A 11 -12.89 -2.01 -30.46
C ASP A 11 -13.83 -2.38 -29.31
N GLU A 12 -14.58 -3.46 -29.45
CA GLU A 12 -15.49 -3.94 -28.40
C GLU A 12 -14.72 -4.41 -27.15
N ILE A 13 -13.61 -5.11 -27.35
CA ILE A 13 -12.73 -5.56 -26.26
C ILE A 13 -12.05 -4.35 -25.61
N ARG A 14 -11.60 -3.37 -26.40
CA ARG A 14 -11.02 -2.12 -25.90
C ARG A 14 -12.02 -1.34 -25.05
N ARG A 15 -13.29 -1.28 -25.47
CA ARG A 15 -14.37 -0.62 -24.71
C ARG A 15 -14.58 -1.32 -23.37
N GLN A 16 -14.71 -2.64 -23.36
CA GLN A 16 -14.86 -3.42 -22.12
C GLN A 16 -13.68 -3.23 -21.15
N GLN A 17 -12.44 -3.25 -21.67
CA GLN A 17 -11.24 -3.00 -20.87
C GLN A 17 -11.21 -1.58 -20.28
N SER A 18 -11.61 -0.58 -21.08
CA SER A 18 -11.68 0.82 -20.64
C SER A 18 -12.74 1.02 -19.56
N GLU A 19 -13.90 0.38 -19.69
CA GLU A 19 -14.98 0.46 -18.70
C GLU A 19 -14.57 -0.20 -17.39
N LYS A 20 -13.90 -1.35 -17.45
CA LYS A 20 -13.35 -2.02 -16.27
C LYS A 20 -12.31 -1.14 -15.57
N ALA A 21 -11.36 -0.58 -16.31
CA ALA A 21 -10.33 0.30 -15.76
C ALA A 21 -10.95 1.56 -15.11
N TYR A 22 -11.98 2.13 -15.74
CA TYR A 22 -12.73 3.27 -15.19
C TYR A 22 -13.38 2.92 -13.85
N LYS A 23 -14.13 1.80 -13.77
CA LYS A 23 -14.80 1.37 -12.54
C LYS A 23 -13.81 1.16 -11.39
N GLU A 24 -12.64 0.57 -11.68
CA GLU A 24 -11.60 0.35 -10.67
C GLU A 24 -10.97 1.67 -10.18
N LEU A 25 -10.63 2.58 -11.09
CA LEU A 25 -10.09 3.89 -10.73
C LEU A 25 -11.10 4.72 -9.93
N TYR A 26 -12.37 4.67 -10.32
CA TYR A 26 -13.46 5.35 -9.62
C TYR A 26 -13.66 4.81 -8.20
N ALA A 27 -13.63 3.48 -8.02
CA ALA A 27 -13.69 2.88 -6.69
C ALA A 27 -12.51 3.32 -5.79
N ARG A 28 -11.30 3.41 -6.35
CA ARG A 28 -10.12 3.94 -5.62
C ARG A 28 -10.30 5.41 -5.25
N PHE A 29 -10.84 6.20 -6.16
CA PHE A 29 -11.15 7.61 -5.91
C PHE A 29 -12.16 7.77 -4.76
N GLU A 30 -13.26 7.00 -4.75
CA GLU A 30 -14.24 7.01 -3.65
C GLU A 30 -13.58 6.71 -2.28
N THR A 31 -12.65 5.75 -2.24
CA THR A 31 -11.92 5.45 -1.00
C THR A 31 -10.95 6.56 -0.58
N MET A 32 -10.36 7.28 -1.55
CA MET A 32 -9.37 8.33 -1.28
C MET A 32 -10.03 9.65 -0.87
N VAL A 33 -11.15 10.00 -1.48
CA VAL A 33 -11.92 11.22 -1.19
C VAL A 33 -12.80 11.03 0.07
N GLY A 34 -12.85 9.83 0.65
CA GLY A 34 -13.69 9.55 1.80
C GLY A 34 -15.19 9.60 1.47
N LEU A 35 -15.54 9.66 0.19
CA LEU A 35 -16.90 9.55 -0.31
C LEU A 35 -17.29 8.06 -0.24
N LYS A 36 -17.58 7.56 0.97
CA LYS A 36 -18.22 6.25 1.10
C LYS A 36 -19.63 6.37 0.55
N SER A 37 -19.86 5.81 -0.65
CA SER A 37 -21.21 5.60 -1.17
C SER A 37 -22.02 4.83 -0.11
N PRO A 38 -23.21 5.28 0.31
CA PRO A 38 -23.96 4.69 1.43
C PRO A 38 -24.36 3.22 1.26
N ASN A 39 -24.12 2.62 0.08
CA ASN A 39 -24.71 1.34 -0.32
C ASN A 39 -23.70 0.25 -0.69
N LYS A 40 -22.38 0.50 -0.56
CA LYS A 40 -21.38 -0.56 -0.75
C LYS A 40 -21.19 -1.29 0.56
N LYS A 41 -22.05 -2.29 0.78
CA LYS A 41 -21.87 -3.33 1.82
C LYS A 41 -20.44 -3.82 1.70
N ASP A 42 -19.68 -3.64 2.77
CA ASP A 42 -18.25 -3.79 2.76
C ASP A 42 -17.83 -5.18 2.24
N ASP A 43 -17.16 -5.22 1.09
CA ASP A 43 -16.29 -6.32 0.64
C ASP A 43 -15.04 -6.41 1.53
N THR A 44 -15.22 -6.30 2.85
CA THR A 44 -14.19 -6.51 3.87
C THR A 44 -13.63 -7.93 3.86
N ILE A 45 -14.26 -8.85 3.13
CA ILE A 45 -13.75 -10.21 2.89
C ILE A 45 -12.58 -10.17 1.89
N ILE A 46 -12.68 -9.41 0.78
CA ILE A 46 -11.61 -9.33 -0.24
C ILE A 46 -10.40 -8.52 0.27
N ARG A 47 -10.63 -7.53 1.14
CA ARG A 47 -9.56 -6.72 1.74
C ARG A 47 -8.64 -7.49 2.69
N LYS A 48 -8.97 -8.71 3.12
CA LYS A 48 -8.03 -9.51 3.92
C LYS A 48 -7.00 -10.24 3.05
N GLU A 49 -7.35 -10.61 1.82
CA GLU A 49 -6.46 -11.37 0.93
C GLU A 49 -5.42 -10.49 0.23
N CYS A 50 -5.77 -9.24 -0.12
CA CYS A 50 -4.81 -8.26 -0.66
C CYS A 50 -3.96 -7.55 0.41
N ARG A 51 -4.10 -7.90 1.70
CA ARG A 51 -3.41 -7.23 2.82
C ARG A 51 -2.08 -7.88 3.21
N GLN A 52 -1.38 -8.50 2.27
CA GLN A 52 0.01 -8.88 2.45
C GLN A 52 0.87 -8.39 1.30
N PRO A 53 1.22 -7.09 1.23
CA PRO A 53 2.61 -6.78 0.96
C PRO A 53 3.39 -7.25 2.17
N ALA A 54 4.30 -8.21 1.96
CA ALA A 54 5.29 -8.64 2.93
C ALA A 54 6.14 -7.43 3.38
N CYS A 55 5.66 -6.70 4.38
CA CYS A 55 6.38 -5.66 5.09
C CYS A 55 6.08 -5.84 6.58
N LYS A 56 6.47 -7.00 7.10
CA LYS A 56 6.62 -7.22 8.54
C LYS A 56 8.10 -7.24 8.85
N ASP A 57 8.68 -6.06 8.85
CA ASP A 57 9.79 -5.76 9.77
C ASP A 57 9.83 -4.26 10.07
N ARG A 58 8.77 -3.78 10.72
CA ARG A 58 8.77 -2.45 11.33
C ARG A 58 8.73 -2.70 12.83
N PRO A 59 9.82 -2.46 13.58
CA PRO A 59 9.80 -2.61 15.03
C PRO A 59 8.91 -1.51 15.61
N THR A 60 7.65 -1.84 15.88
CA THR A 60 6.73 -1.00 16.66
C THR A 60 7.05 -1.20 18.13
N GLY A 61 8.04 -0.45 18.61
CA GLY A 61 8.44 -0.35 20.00
C GLY A 61 9.50 0.73 20.13
N LYS A 62 9.57 1.45 21.24
CA LYS A 62 10.69 2.37 21.48
C LYS A 62 11.98 1.57 21.37
N VAL A 63 12.87 1.94 20.45
CA VAL A 63 14.19 1.31 20.33
C VAL A 63 14.92 1.54 21.65
N HIS A 64 14.99 0.52 22.50
CA HIS A 64 15.81 0.58 23.69
C HIS A 64 17.26 0.45 23.22
N ILE A 65 17.93 1.58 23.08
CA ILE A 65 19.39 1.62 22.94
C ILE A 65 19.93 1.23 24.32
N PRO A 66 20.70 0.13 24.47
CA PRO A 66 21.40 -0.12 25.71
C PRO A 66 22.41 1.01 25.88
N VAL A 67 22.18 1.88 26.87
CA VAL A 67 23.13 2.92 27.25
C VAL A 67 24.30 2.20 27.90
N THR A 68 25.32 1.87 27.13
CA THR A 68 26.56 1.36 27.68
C THR A 68 27.21 2.47 28.51
N PRO A 69 27.75 2.17 29.70
CA PRO A 69 28.47 3.17 30.49
C PRO A 69 29.63 3.71 29.66
N LYS A 70 29.87 5.03 29.74
CA LYS A 70 30.93 5.71 28.98
C LYS A 70 32.24 4.92 29.06
N PRO A 71 32.90 4.62 27.93
CA PRO A 71 34.15 3.88 27.96
C PRO A 71 35.18 4.65 28.78
N LYS A 72 35.83 3.93 29.71
CA LYS A 72 36.83 4.47 30.64
C LYS A 72 37.96 5.09 29.82
N ARG A 73 38.11 6.42 29.85
CA ARG A 73 39.15 7.14 29.10
C ARG A 73 40.52 6.54 29.50
N ARG A 74 41.33 6.16 28.52
CA ARG A 74 42.75 5.86 28.76
C ARG A 74 43.44 7.11 29.29
N LYS A 75 44.27 6.96 30.32
CA LYS A 75 45.15 8.01 30.83
C LYS A 75 46.10 8.39 29.69
N MET A 76 45.91 9.56 29.09
CA MET A 76 46.92 10.13 28.20
C MET A 76 48.09 10.55 29.10
N GLY A 77 49.26 9.94 28.90
CA GLY A 77 50.48 10.33 29.60
C GLY A 77 50.87 11.77 29.26
N LEU A 78 51.58 12.40 30.20
CA LEU A 78 52.08 13.79 30.14
C LEU A 78 52.79 14.12 28.83
#